data_AF-A0A7J5VWG6-F1
#
_entry.id   AF-A0A7J5VWG6-F1
#
_cell.length_a   1.000
_cell.length_b   1.000
_cell.length_c   1.000
_cell.angle_alpha   90.00
_cell.angle_beta   90.00
_cell.angle_gamma   90.00
#
_symmetry.space_group_name_H-M   'P 1'
#
loop_
_entity.id
_entity.type
_entity.pdbx_description
1 polymer ?
#
loop_
_entity_poly.entity_id
_entity_poly.type
_entity_poly.pdbx_seq_one_letter_code
_entity_poly.pdbx_strand_id
1 'polypeptide(L)'
;MSNKGLNRLFNYLNKATTTLNKHSLKLIIFVMMLVLSIGLTASCQNKAKRNSAMEKRENRVTEKIFKSDEEWKEILTDEQYRILREKGTERPGTGLYDQFFIKGRYYCAGCGLELFESGSKFDAGCGWPSFSIPADKKSIDENRDISYGMVRTEVVCSRCDGHLGHVFNDGPPPTGLRYCINSASLVFKSEEDIKKEMDQSGK
;
A
#
# COMPACT_ATOMS: atom_id res chain seq x y z
N MET A 1 62.03 19.71 -52.52
CA MET A 1 61.09 19.02 -53.44
C MET A 1 59.66 19.26 -52.95
N SER A 2 58.74 19.51 -53.87
CA SER A 2 57.57 20.40 -53.73
C SER A 2 56.43 19.91 -52.82
N ASN A 3 55.97 20.78 -51.92
CA ASN A 3 54.81 20.69 -51.00
C ASN A 3 53.42 20.66 -51.71
N LYS A 4 53.39 20.26 -52.99
CA LYS A 4 52.19 20.35 -53.85
C LYS A 4 51.21 19.19 -53.64
N GLY A 5 51.69 18.03 -53.18
CA GLY A 5 50.84 16.85 -52.89
C GLY A 5 50.03 17.01 -51.60
N LEU A 6 50.66 17.49 -50.53
CA LEU A 6 49.98 17.72 -49.24
C LEU A 6 48.87 18.75 -49.36
N ASN A 7 49.12 19.86 -50.05
CA ASN A 7 48.12 20.93 -50.23
C ASN A 7 46.90 20.48 -51.07
N ARG A 8 47.08 19.53 -51.99
CA ARG A 8 45.93 18.93 -52.71
C ARG A 8 45.10 18.02 -51.81
N LEU A 9 45.75 17.21 -50.97
CA LEU A 9 45.06 16.34 -50.02
C LEU A 9 44.33 17.15 -48.94
N PHE A 10 44.97 18.21 -48.43
CA PHE A 10 44.38 19.12 -47.44
C PHE A 10 43.15 19.86 -48.00
N ASN A 11 43.20 20.29 -49.26
CA ASN A 11 42.04 20.90 -49.91
C ASN A 11 40.92 19.90 -50.21
N TYR A 12 41.23 18.64 -50.51
CA TYR A 12 40.21 17.60 -50.71
C TYR A 12 39.54 17.20 -49.39
N LEU A 13 40.31 17.07 -48.31
CA LEU A 13 39.81 16.81 -46.96
C LEU A 13 38.99 17.99 -46.42
N ASN A 14 39.41 19.24 -46.64
CA ASN A 14 38.61 20.42 -46.28
C ASN A 14 37.32 20.56 -47.11
N LYS A 15 37.29 20.08 -48.37
CA LYS A 15 36.06 20.03 -49.16
C LYS A 15 35.10 18.94 -48.68
N ALA A 16 35.63 17.82 -48.18
CA ALA A 16 34.84 16.72 -47.59
C ALA A 16 34.32 17.06 -46.19
N THR A 17 35.05 17.84 -45.37
CA THR A 17 34.60 18.28 -44.05
C THR A 17 33.66 19.49 -44.09
N THR A 18 33.74 20.33 -45.12
CA THR A 18 32.76 21.43 -45.34
C THR A 18 31.43 20.98 -45.96
N THR A 19 31.35 19.70 -46.34
CA THR A 19 30.12 19.04 -46.78
C THR A 19 29.61 17.99 -45.78
N LEU A 20 30.05 18.04 -44.51
CA LEU A 20 29.13 17.68 -43.43
C LEU A 20 28.11 18.82 -43.34
N ASN A 21 27.13 18.70 -44.22
CA ASN A 21 26.20 19.73 -44.62
C ASN A 21 25.66 20.44 -43.36
N LYS A 22 25.65 21.77 -43.31
CA LYS A 22 25.01 22.51 -42.20
C LYS A 22 23.59 21.98 -41.93
N HIS A 23 22.95 21.44 -42.95
CA HIS A 23 21.68 20.69 -42.87
C HIS A 23 21.78 19.39 -42.05
N SER A 24 22.83 18.58 -42.18
CA SER A 24 23.07 17.36 -41.39
C SER A 24 23.35 17.67 -39.92
N LEU A 25 24.12 18.72 -39.62
CA LEU A 25 24.35 19.16 -38.23
C LEU A 25 23.07 19.74 -37.59
N LYS A 26 22.31 20.55 -38.35
CA LYS A 26 20.99 21.03 -37.92
C LYS A 26 20.02 19.88 -37.69
N LEU A 27 20.05 18.83 -38.53
CA LEU A 27 19.21 17.65 -38.38
C LEU A 27 19.58 16.84 -37.14
N ILE A 28 20.88 16.65 -36.85
CA ILE A 28 21.33 15.95 -35.64
C ILE A 28 20.94 16.73 -34.38
N ILE A 29 21.15 18.05 -34.36
CA ILE A 29 20.73 18.90 -33.22
C ILE A 29 19.21 18.87 -33.07
N PHE A 30 18.46 18.92 -34.17
CA PHE A 30 16.99 18.83 -34.15
C PHE A 30 16.52 17.48 -33.61
N VAL A 31 17.11 16.37 -34.05
CA VAL A 31 16.81 15.02 -33.55
C VAL A 31 17.19 14.88 -32.08
N MET A 32 18.35 15.40 -31.65
CA MET A 32 18.74 15.40 -30.24
C MET A 32 17.78 16.22 -29.36
N MET A 33 17.36 17.40 -29.83
CA MET A 33 16.35 18.22 -29.13
C MET A 33 14.98 17.54 -29.11
N LEU A 34 14.60 16.83 -30.17
CA LEU A 34 13.37 16.02 -30.23
C LEU A 34 13.43 14.85 -29.23
N VAL A 35 14.55 14.12 -29.17
CA VAL A 35 14.73 13.02 -28.21
C VAL A 35 14.75 13.53 -26.77
N LEU A 36 15.40 14.67 -26.49
CA LEU A 36 15.44 15.28 -25.16
C LEU A 36 14.05 15.75 -24.70
N SER A 37 13.27 16.35 -25.60
CA SER A 37 11.88 16.78 -25.33
C SER A 37 10.91 15.61 -25.14
N ILE A 38 11.09 14.50 -25.85
CA ILE A 38 10.34 13.25 -25.62
C ILE A 38 10.68 12.67 -24.23
N GLY A 39 11.95 12.69 -23.82
CA GLY A 39 12.39 12.20 -22.50
C GLY A 39 11.82 13.00 -21.32
N LEU A 40 11.75 14.33 -21.44
CA LEU A 40 11.17 15.20 -20.41
C LEU A 40 9.65 15.02 -20.28
N THR A 41 8.92 14.88 -21.39
CA THR A 41 7.46 14.74 -21.39
C THR A 41 7.00 13.41 -20.79
N ALA A 42 7.71 12.30 -21.06
CA ALA A 42 7.41 11.00 -20.47
C ALA A 42 7.60 10.96 -18.93
N SER A 43 8.63 11.63 -18.42
CA SER A 43 8.90 11.70 -16.96
C SER A 43 7.81 12.48 -16.20
N CYS A 44 7.35 13.61 -16.75
CA CYS A 44 6.27 14.40 -16.15
C CYS A 44 4.92 13.66 -16.13
N GLN A 45 4.57 12.96 -17.22
CA GLN A 45 3.34 12.16 -17.28
C GLN A 45 3.34 11.03 -16.24
N ASN A 46 4.48 10.41 -15.99
CA ASN A 46 4.60 9.32 -15.03
C ASN A 46 4.48 9.81 -13.57
N LYS A 47 4.99 11.02 -13.27
CA LYS A 47 4.86 11.64 -11.95
C LYS A 47 3.42 12.03 -11.62
N ALA A 48 2.69 12.60 -12.58
CA ALA A 48 1.28 12.97 -12.41
C ALA A 48 0.38 11.74 -12.16
N LYS A 49 0.58 10.64 -12.91
CA LYS A 49 -0.16 9.38 -12.70
C LYS A 49 0.09 8.77 -11.33
N ARG A 50 1.33 8.77 -10.84
CA ARG A 50 1.67 8.28 -9.49
C ARG A 50 1.00 9.10 -8.39
N ASN A 51 1.00 10.43 -8.53
CA ASN A 51 0.36 11.31 -7.55
C ASN A 51 -1.16 11.07 -7.47
N SER A 52 -1.83 10.96 -8.62
CA SER A 52 -3.26 10.64 -8.69
C SER A 52 -3.62 9.28 -8.06
N ALA A 53 -2.79 8.25 -8.29
CA ALA A 53 -3.01 6.92 -7.70
C ALA A 53 -2.83 6.92 -6.17
N MET A 54 -1.84 7.68 -5.68
CA MET A 54 -1.60 7.87 -4.25
C MET A 54 -2.74 8.62 -3.58
N GLU A 55 -3.20 9.74 -4.15
CA GLU A 55 -4.34 10.52 -3.66
C GLU A 55 -5.64 9.68 -3.64
N LYS A 56 -5.89 8.89 -4.69
CA LYS A 56 -7.04 7.98 -4.76
C LYS A 56 -6.96 6.81 -3.77
N ARG A 57 -5.75 6.38 -3.38
CA ARG A 57 -5.55 5.37 -2.33
C ARG A 57 -5.78 6.00 -0.96
N GLU A 58 -5.26 7.20 -0.73
CA GLU A 58 -5.42 7.94 0.52
C GLU A 58 -6.89 8.26 0.80
N ASN A 59 -7.66 8.74 -0.18
CA ASN A 59 -9.10 8.98 -0.02
C ASN A 59 -9.91 7.71 0.33
N ARG A 60 -9.50 6.54 -0.17
CA ARG A 60 -10.19 5.27 0.14
C ARG A 60 -9.98 4.80 1.58
N VAL A 61 -8.90 5.25 2.22
CA VAL A 61 -8.64 4.97 3.64
C VAL A 61 -9.43 5.94 4.54
N THR A 62 -9.65 7.18 4.11
CA THR A 62 -10.22 8.24 4.95
C THR A 62 -11.74 8.40 4.87
N GLU A 63 -12.40 7.86 3.84
CA GLU A 63 -13.86 7.98 3.68
C GLU A 63 -14.62 7.06 4.65
N LYS A 64 -15.18 7.63 5.72
CA LYS A 64 -16.03 6.93 6.69
C LYS A 64 -17.26 6.30 6.02
N ILE A 65 -17.62 5.10 6.46
CA ILE A 65 -18.83 4.38 6.04
C ILE A 65 -19.84 4.40 7.20
N PHE A 66 -21.07 4.77 6.87
CA PHE A 66 -22.22 4.70 7.75
C PHE A 66 -23.25 3.72 7.18
N LYS A 67 -23.76 2.84 8.03
CA LYS A 67 -24.78 1.83 7.76
C LYS A 67 -25.66 1.67 8.98
N SER A 68 -26.94 1.33 8.77
CA SER A 68 -27.84 0.96 9.87
C SER A 68 -27.46 -0.40 10.46
N ASP A 69 -28.02 -0.70 11.63
CA ASP A 69 -27.81 -2.00 12.28
C ASP A 69 -28.37 -3.15 11.44
N GLU A 70 -29.49 -2.94 10.76
CA GLU A 70 -30.09 -3.91 9.83
C GLU A 70 -29.16 -4.19 8.65
N GLU A 71 -28.63 -3.14 8.01
CA GLU A 71 -27.66 -3.30 6.90
C GLU A 71 -26.40 -4.04 7.36
N TRP A 72 -25.93 -3.79 8.59
CA TRP A 72 -24.81 -4.54 9.14
C TRP A 72 -25.14 -6.00 9.39
N LYS A 73 -26.32 -6.30 9.95
CA LYS A 73 -26.78 -7.68 10.20
C LYS A 73 -27.00 -8.48 8.91
N GLU A 74 -27.30 -7.81 7.79
CA GLU A 74 -27.43 -8.46 6.49
C GLU A 74 -26.09 -8.93 5.91
N ILE A 75 -25.00 -8.20 6.16
CA ILE A 75 -23.69 -8.47 5.54
C ILE A 75 -22.69 -9.14 6.47
N LEU A 76 -22.92 -9.09 7.79
CA LEU A 76 -22.07 -9.71 8.80
C LEU A 76 -22.69 -11.00 9.30
N THR A 77 -21.84 -11.98 9.61
CA THR A 77 -22.27 -13.10 10.46
C THR A 77 -22.59 -12.62 11.88
N ASP A 78 -23.38 -13.37 12.63
CA ASP A 78 -23.74 -13.02 14.02
C ASP A 78 -22.51 -12.73 14.90
N GLU A 79 -21.47 -13.53 14.78
CA GLU A 79 -20.23 -13.36 15.56
C GLU A 79 -19.44 -12.11 15.12
N GLN A 80 -19.36 -11.86 13.82
CA GLN A 80 -18.79 -10.61 13.28
C GLN A 80 -19.55 -9.40 13.78
N TYR A 81 -20.89 -9.43 13.75
CA TYR A 81 -21.74 -8.34 14.22
C TYR A 81 -21.53 -8.10 15.72
N ARG A 82 -21.59 -9.15 16.54
CA ARG A 82 -21.36 -9.09 17.99
C ARG A 82 -20.02 -8.45 18.32
N ILE A 83 -18.97 -8.80 17.60
CA ILE A 83 -17.64 -8.25 17.84
C ILE A 83 -17.54 -6.83 17.30
N LEU A 84 -17.78 -6.61 16.01
CA LEU A 84 -17.56 -5.32 15.34
C LEU A 84 -18.50 -4.23 15.83
N ARG A 85 -19.76 -4.55 16.15
CA ARG A 85 -20.80 -3.55 16.45
C ARG A 85 -21.14 -3.51 17.93
N GLU A 86 -21.16 -4.65 18.62
CA GLU A 86 -21.50 -4.74 20.04
C GLU A 86 -20.28 -4.81 20.97
N LYS A 87 -19.07 -4.61 20.41
CA LYS A 87 -17.80 -4.65 21.16
C LYS A 87 -17.58 -5.95 21.91
N GLY A 88 -18.09 -7.05 21.36
CA GLY A 88 -17.85 -8.39 21.88
C GLY A 88 -16.39 -8.81 21.76
N THR A 89 -16.02 -9.84 22.51
CA THR A 89 -14.72 -10.51 22.39
C THR A 89 -14.95 -12.00 22.15
N GLU A 90 -14.23 -12.60 21.20
CA GLU A 90 -14.23 -14.05 20.98
C GLU A 90 -13.49 -14.76 22.11
N ARG A 91 -13.77 -16.05 22.34
CA ARG A 91 -13.08 -16.80 23.39
C ARG A 91 -11.61 -17.05 23.01
N PRO A 92 -10.67 -17.02 23.97
CA PRO A 92 -9.25 -17.25 23.67
C PRO A 92 -9.05 -18.63 23.05
N GLY A 93 -8.21 -18.71 22.01
CA GLY A 93 -7.83 -19.93 21.30
C GLY A 93 -8.91 -20.48 20.35
N THR A 94 -10.04 -19.79 20.20
CA THR A 94 -11.13 -20.24 19.31
C THR A 94 -11.13 -19.57 17.94
N GLY A 95 -10.47 -18.42 17.83
CA GLY A 95 -10.42 -17.64 16.60
C GLY A 95 -9.61 -18.30 15.50
N LEU A 96 -10.11 -18.22 14.27
CA LEU A 96 -9.48 -18.81 13.07
C LEU A 96 -8.02 -18.34 12.85
N TYR A 97 -7.69 -17.14 13.33
CA TYR A 97 -6.41 -16.50 13.02
C TYR A 97 -5.43 -16.47 14.20
N ASP A 98 -5.75 -17.07 15.35
CA ASP A 98 -4.84 -17.13 16.50
C ASP A 98 -3.52 -17.84 16.13
N GLN A 99 -3.59 -19.15 15.83
CA GLN A 99 -2.46 -19.99 15.42
C GLN A 99 -2.27 -20.05 13.90
N PHE A 100 -2.44 -18.89 13.23
CA PHE A 100 -2.38 -18.77 11.77
C PHE A 100 -1.25 -17.83 11.34
N PHE A 101 -0.36 -18.28 10.45
CA PHE A 101 0.87 -17.55 10.09
C PHE A 101 1.16 -17.53 8.58
N ILE A 102 0.13 -17.74 7.75
CA ILE A 102 0.28 -17.67 6.29
C ILE A 102 0.59 -16.24 5.85
N LYS A 103 1.47 -16.09 4.85
CA LYS A 103 1.79 -14.79 4.26
C LYS A 103 0.59 -14.20 3.52
N GLY A 104 0.22 -12.99 3.91
CA GLY A 104 -0.92 -12.25 3.37
C GLY A 104 -1.26 -11.01 4.19
N ARG A 105 -2.48 -10.52 3.98
CA ARG A 105 -3.02 -9.29 4.58
C ARG A 105 -4.36 -9.57 5.26
N TYR A 106 -4.63 -8.83 6.33
CA TYR A 106 -5.86 -8.90 7.12
C TYR A 106 -6.66 -7.62 6.92
N TYR A 107 -7.92 -7.80 6.55
CA TYR A 107 -8.86 -6.74 6.24
C TYR A 107 -9.98 -6.71 7.28
N CYS A 108 -10.53 -5.52 7.53
CA CYS A 108 -11.73 -5.37 8.35
C CYS A 108 -12.87 -6.20 7.77
N ALA A 109 -13.44 -7.11 8.56
CA ALA A 109 -14.57 -7.92 8.12
C ALA A 109 -15.82 -7.08 7.78
N GLY A 110 -15.96 -5.88 8.36
CA GLY A 110 -17.06 -4.97 8.06
C GLY A 110 -16.93 -4.21 6.74
N CYS A 111 -15.78 -3.57 6.48
CA CYS A 111 -15.65 -2.63 5.36
C CYS A 111 -14.55 -2.96 4.35
N GLY A 112 -13.81 -4.05 4.57
CA GLY A 112 -12.73 -4.48 3.70
C GLY A 112 -11.50 -3.56 3.70
N LEU A 113 -11.40 -2.61 4.65
CA LEU A 113 -10.18 -1.81 4.81
C LEU A 113 -9.02 -2.72 5.25
N GLU A 114 -7.85 -2.57 4.67
CA GLU A 114 -6.65 -3.28 5.14
C GLU A 114 -6.21 -2.76 6.51
N LEU A 115 -6.05 -3.67 7.47
CA LEU A 115 -5.75 -3.34 8.87
C LEU A 115 -4.36 -3.80 9.29
N PHE A 116 -3.96 -5.02 8.91
CA PHE A 116 -2.71 -5.63 9.35
C PHE A 116 -2.06 -6.46 8.25
N GLU A 117 -0.74 -6.58 8.29
CA GLU A 117 0.02 -7.49 7.44
C GLU A 117 0.53 -8.69 8.25
N SER A 118 0.58 -9.87 7.63
CA SER A 118 1.16 -11.07 8.25
C SER A 118 2.61 -10.89 8.71
N GLY A 119 3.35 -9.92 8.16
CA GLY A 119 4.72 -9.60 8.56
C GLY A 119 4.84 -9.00 9.96
N SER A 120 3.78 -8.36 10.49
CA SER A 120 3.75 -7.84 11.86
C SER A 120 3.07 -8.78 12.86
N LYS A 121 2.50 -9.90 12.39
CA LYS A 121 1.88 -10.90 13.25
C LYS A 121 2.92 -11.70 14.02
N PHE A 122 2.66 -11.98 15.29
CA PHE A 122 3.49 -12.82 16.14
C PHE A 122 2.64 -13.67 17.10
N ASP A 123 3.22 -14.72 17.66
CA ASP A 123 2.58 -15.51 18.71
C ASP A 123 2.81 -14.85 20.08
N ALA A 124 1.74 -14.36 20.69
CA ALA A 124 1.76 -13.76 22.02
C ALA A 124 1.34 -14.75 23.12
N GLY A 125 0.89 -15.96 22.77
CA GLY A 125 0.36 -16.95 23.72
C GLY A 125 -0.91 -16.51 24.45
N CYS A 126 -1.61 -15.46 23.98
CA CYS A 126 -2.81 -14.93 24.63
C CYS A 126 -4.12 -15.52 24.12
N GLY A 127 -4.10 -16.28 23.01
CA GLY A 127 -5.29 -16.89 22.42
C GLY A 127 -6.04 -15.99 21.42
N TRP A 128 -5.41 -14.91 20.96
CA TRP A 128 -5.95 -14.03 19.91
C TRP A 128 -4.83 -13.61 18.96
N PRO A 129 -5.12 -13.41 17.66
CA PRO A 129 -4.13 -12.91 16.72
C PRO A 129 -3.53 -11.59 17.22
N SER A 130 -2.21 -11.56 17.30
CA SER A 130 -1.44 -10.45 17.83
C SER A 130 -0.52 -9.85 16.77
N PHE A 131 -0.56 -8.53 16.62
CA PHE A 131 0.25 -7.78 15.66
C PHE A 131 1.08 -6.71 16.38
N SER A 132 2.27 -6.41 15.87
CA SER A 132 3.15 -5.39 16.46
C SER A 132 2.90 -3.97 15.94
N ILE A 133 2.25 -3.86 14.77
CA ILE A 133 1.94 -2.60 14.09
C ILE A 133 0.79 -2.80 13.08
N PRO A 134 -0.12 -1.82 12.90
CA PRO A 134 -1.08 -1.81 11.78
C PRO A 134 -0.38 -1.65 10.43
N ALA A 135 -1.09 -2.00 9.36
CA ALA A 135 -0.62 -1.82 7.98
C ALA A 135 -0.43 -0.33 7.63
N ASP A 136 -1.33 0.52 8.12
CA ASP A 136 -1.23 1.97 8.04
C ASP A 136 -1.69 2.60 9.36
N LYS A 137 -1.02 3.65 9.84
CA LYS A 137 -1.43 4.38 11.05
C LYS A 137 -2.84 4.98 10.94
N LYS A 138 -3.31 5.25 9.72
CA LYS A 138 -4.66 5.78 9.45
C LYS A 138 -5.71 4.67 9.32
N SER A 139 -5.35 3.39 9.41
CA SER A 139 -6.29 2.26 9.24
C SER A 139 -7.08 1.91 10.51
N ILE A 140 -6.61 2.40 11.67
CA ILE A 140 -7.19 2.15 12.98
C ILE A 140 -7.31 3.45 13.77
N ASP A 141 -8.32 3.54 14.62
CA ASP A 141 -8.44 4.56 15.65
C ASP A 141 -8.27 3.90 17.03
N GLU A 142 -7.66 4.61 17.97
CA GLU A 142 -7.40 4.16 19.34
C GLU A 142 -8.24 4.96 20.33
N ASN A 143 -9.12 4.29 21.07
CA ASN A 143 -10.08 4.92 21.98
C ASN A 143 -9.85 4.46 23.42
N ARG A 144 -10.02 5.36 24.37
CA ARG A 144 -9.94 5.01 25.80
C ARG A 144 -11.15 4.16 26.21
N ASP A 145 -10.88 2.97 26.76
CA ASP A 145 -11.88 2.02 27.25
C ASP A 145 -11.78 1.87 28.78
N ILE A 146 -12.90 2.12 29.47
CA ILE A 146 -13.02 2.01 30.94
C ILE A 146 -13.98 0.89 31.40
N SER A 147 -14.33 -0.02 30.48
CA SER A 147 -15.19 -1.15 30.80
C SER A 147 -14.55 -2.10 31.83
N TYR A 148 -15.40 -2.80 32.58
CA TYR A 148 -15.00 -3.80 33.58
C TYR A 148 -14.04 -3.27 34.68
N GLY A 149 -14.02 -1.96 34.92
CA GLY A 149 -13.16 -1.34 35.93
C GLY A 149 -11.67 -1.29 35.56
N MET A 150 -11.32 -1.60 34.31
CA MET A 150 -9.96 -1.52 33.79
C MET A 150 -9.78 -0.24 32.96
N VAL A 151 -8.53 0.19 32.72
CA VAL A 151 -8.22 1.23 31.73
C VAL A 151 -7.42 0.58 30.61
N ARG A 152 -8.02 0.49 29.43
CA ARG A 152 -7.43 -0.10 28.23
C ARG A 152 -7.55 0.87 27.06
N THR A 153 -6.85 0.56 25.97
CA THR A 153 -6.99 1.27 24.70
C THR A 153 -7.68 0.34 23.70
N GLU A 154 -8.94 0.62 23.41
CA GLU A 154 -9.71 -0.05 22.36
C GLU A 154 -9.15 0.32 20.99
N VAL A 155 -9.10 -0.67 20.10
CA VAL A 155 -8.72 -0.50 18.70
C VAL A 155 -9.97 -0.70 17.84
N VAL A 156 -10.30 0.29 17.02
CA VAL A 156 -11.42 0.23 16.06
C VAL A 156 -10.95 0.48 14.64
N CYS A 157 -11.67 -0.05 13.65
CA CYS A 157 -11.43 0.26 12.25
C CYS A 157 -11.74 1.73 11.98
N SER A 158 -10.77 2.49 11.46
CA SER A 158 -10.93 3.93 11.22
C SER A 158 -11.95 4.27 10.15
N ARG A 159 -12.39 3.30 9.33
CA ARG A 159 -13.35 3.55 8.25
C ARG A 159 -14.79 3.28 8.63
N CYS A 160 -15.08 2.28 9.45
CA CYS A 160 -16.46 1.89 9.79
C CYS A 160 -16.74 1.85 11.29
N ASP A 161 -15.78 2.28 12.11
CA ASP A 161 -15.86 2.29 13.58
C ASP A 161 -16.12 0.91 14.19
N GLY A 162 -15.82 -0.17 13.44
CA GLY A 162 -15.98 -1.54 13.90
C GLY A 162 -14.94 -1.88 14.96
N HIS A 163 -15.37 -2.42 16.10
CA HIS A 163 -14.48 -2.88 17.16
C HIS A 163 -13.61 -4.06 16.70
N LEU A 164 -12.31 -3.93 16.91
CA LEU A 164 -11.32 -4.93 16.51
C LEU A 164 -10.76 -5.67 17.73
N GLY A 165 -10.42 -4.93 18.79
CA GLY A 165 -9.83 -5.48 20.00
C GLY A 165 -9.17 -4.37 20.84
N HIS A 166 -7.97 -4.64 21.36
CA HIS A 166 -7.24 -3.72 22.22
C HIS A 166 -5.75 -3.70 21.90
N VAL A 167 -5.08 -2.59 22.22
CA VAL A 167 -3.62 -2.46 22.16
C VAL A 167 -3.02 -2.40 23.56
N PHE A 168 -1.90 -3.10 23.74
CA PHE A 168 -1.15 -3.22 24.99
C PHE A 168 0.33 -2.86 24.77
N ASN A 169 1.03 -2.48 25.84
CA ASN A 169 2.45 -2.09 25.82
C ASN A 169 3.41 -3.24 26.19
N ASP A 170 3.00 -4.48 25.94
CA ASP A 170 3.74 -5.71 26.24
C ASP A 170 4.11 -6.50 24.96
N GLY A 171 4.22 -5.79 23.83
CA GLY A 171 4.62 -6.35 22.55
C GLY A 171 6.13 -6.44 22.35
N PRO A 172 6.59 -7.07 21.25
CA PRO A 172 8.00 -7.18 20.93
C PRO A 172 8.61 -5.83 20.49
N PRO A 173 9.94 -5.68 20.57
CA PRO A 173 10.65 -4.61 19.88
C PRO A 173 10.38 -4.62 18.37
N PRO A 174 10.45 -3.46 17.68
CA PRO A 174 10.85 -2.15 18.18
C PRO A 174 9.69 -1.32 18.75
N THR A 175 8.43 -1.68 18.50
CA THR A 175 7.28 -0.86 18.91
C THR A 175 6.94 -1.04 20.39
N GLY A 176 7.17 -2.22 20.96
CA GLY A 176 6.69 -2.58 22.29
C GLY A 176 5.17 -2.72 22.35
N LEU A 177 4.48 -2.62 21.21
CA LEU A 177 3.02 -2.65 21.13
C LEU A 177 2.52 -4.04 20.72
N ARG A 178 1.42 -4.46 21.32
CA ARG A 178 0.67 -5.65 20.96
C ARG A 178 -0.77 -5.29 20.68
N TYR A 179 -1.12 -5.28 19.39
CA TYR A 179 -2.49 -5.20 18.93
C TYR A 179 -3.11 -6.60 19.03
N CYS A 180 -3.92 -6.81 20.06
CA CYS A 180 -4.62 -8.04 20.37
C CYS A 180 -6.03 -7.96 19.76
N ILE A 181 -6.24 -8.67 18.65
CA ILE A 181 -7.40 -8.46 17.78
C ILE A 181 -8.28 -9.72 17.76
N ASN A 182 -9.59 -9.55 17.66
CA ASN A 182 -10.50 -10.66 17.46
C ASN A 182 -10.38 -11.20 16.03
N SER A 183 -10.19 -12.50 15.85
CA SER A 183 -10.12 -13.14 14.53
C SER A 183 -11.38 -12.89 13.70
N ALA A 184 -12.56 -12.97 14.32
CA ALA A 184 -13.82 -12.72 13.64
C ALA A 184 -13.97 -11.26 13.15
N SER A 185 -13.19 -10.30 13.67
CA SER A 185 -13.18 -8.92 13.12
C SER A 185 -12.37 -8.79 11.82
N LEU A 186 -11.67 -9.86 11.41
CA LEU A 186 -10.74 -9.88 10.29
C LEU A 186 -11.20 -10.81 9.17
N VAL A 187 -10.79 -10.49 7.95
CA VAL A 187 -10.81 -11.36 6.77
C VAL A 187 -9.39 -11.43 6.22
N PHE A 188 -8.87 -12.64 6.01
CA PHE A 188 -7.53 -12.83 5.47
C PHE A 188 -7.56 -13.02 3.96
N LYS A 189 -6.59 -12.43 3.26
CA LYS A 189 -6.24 -12.80 1.87
C LYS A 189 -4.77 -13.19 1.80
N SER A 190 -4.48 -14.32 1.15
CA SER A 190 -3.11 -14.76 0.95
C SER A 190 -2.39 -13.84 -0.04
N GLU A 191 -1.05 -13.76 0.06
CA GLU A 191 -0.24 -13.05 -0.93
C GLU A 191 -0.44 -13.60 -2.35
N GLU A 192 -0.77 -14.88 -2.50
CA GLU A 192 -1.06 -15.48 -3.80
C GLU A 192 -2.39 -14.99 -4.37
N ASP A 193 -3.43 -14.93 -3.55
CA ASP A 193 -4.75 -14.44 -3.97
C ASP A 193 -4.71 -12.95 -4.33
N ILE A 194 -3.98 -12.16 -3.56
CA ILE A 194 -3.77 -10.73 -3.84
C ILE A 194 -3.11 -10.53 -5.22
N LYS A 195 -2.07 -11.32 -5.53
CA LYS A 195 -1.40 -11.25 -6.84
C LYS A 195 -2.33 -11.62 -7.98
N LYS A 196 -3.12 -12.69 -7.82
CA LYS A 196 -4.11 -13.12 -8.83
C LYS A 196 -5.15 -12.03 -9.10
N GLU A 197 -5.66 -11.38 -8.06
CA GLU A 197 -6.61 -10.26 -8.19
C GLU A 197 -5.98 -9.07 -8.95
N MET A 198 -4.72 -8.74 -8.64
CA MET A 198 -4.00 -7.65 -9.33
C MET A 198 -3.78 -7.94 -10.81
N ASP A 199 -3.36 -9.16 -11.16
CA ASP A 199 -3.11 -9.56 -12.55
C ASP A 199 -4.40 -9.57 -13.39
N GLN A 200 -5.55 -9.87 -12.78
CA GLN A 200 -6.86 -9.83 -13.43
C GLN A 200 -7.38 -8.41 -13.64
N SER A 201 -7.06 -7.47 -12.73
CA SER A 201 -7.45 -6.06 -12.83
C SER A 201 -6.62 -5.22 -13.82
N GLY A 202 -5.52 -5.79 -14.34
CA GLY A 202 -4.63 -5.17 -15.32
C GLY A 202 -4.92 -5.54 -16.79
N LYS A 203 -5.97 -6.32 -17.05
CA LYS A 203 -6.57 -6.51 -18.38
C LYS A 203 -7.79 -5.62 -18.54
#